data_AF-A0A853LIZ4-F1
#
_entry.id   AF-A0A853LIZ4-F1
#
_cell.length_a   1.000
_cell.length_b   1.000
_cell.length_c   1.000
_cell.angle_alpha   90.00
_cell.angle_beta   90.00
_cell.angle_gamma   90.00
#
_symmetry.space_group_name_H-M   'P 1'
#
loop_
_entity.id
_entity.type
_entity.pdbx_description
1 polymer ?
#
loop_
_entity_poly.entity_id
_entity_poly.type
_entity_poly.pdbx_seq_one_letter_code
_entity_poly.pdbx_strand_id
1 'polypeptide(L)'
;MIPFPGLTMLDLIGPYETLREHTDVHLLHTTTDEFFSDSGAPFRATERLADAADHYDVIFVPGGNGTADAMRDPEVIDFLATRGPRARYVTSVCTGSLVLGAAGLLDGYRATTHWSMLDALPLFGAVPTQQRVVIDGNRITGGGVTAGIDFGLILLAEMFDEETARYAQLLLEYDPHPPFDSGSPRSTSRQAVQRVREYVAPLLTSCERFVTEKGGGTAEYS
;
A
#
# COMPACT_ATOMS: atom_id res chain seq x y z
N MET A 1 9.75 2.99 -4.13
CA MET A 1 8.64 3.07 -3.16
C MET A 1 8.13 4.50 -3.13
N ILE A 2 6.82 4.71 -3.00
CA ILE A 2 6.18 6.04 -3.08
C ILE A 2 5.65 6.47 -1.69
N PRO A 3 6.50 6.94 -0.76
CA PRO A 3 6.04 7.52 0.49
C PRO A 3 5.28 8.83 0.25
N PHE A 4 4.37 9.20 1.14
CA PHE A 4 3.59 10.45 1.04
C PHE A 4 3.30 11.03 2.44
N PRO A 5 3.01 12.35 2.56
CA PRO A 5 2.59 12.96 3.82
C PRO A 5 1.41 12.22 4.45
N GLY A 6 1.52 11.86 5.72
CA GLY A 6 0.52 11.08 6.44
C GLY A 6 0.58 9.58 6.15
N LEU A 7 1.68 9.04 5.59
CA LEU A 7 1.86 7.58 5.53
C LEU A 7 1.89 6.96 6.93
N THR A 8 1.45 5.70 7.04
CA THR A 8 1.78 4.87 8.20
C THR A 8 3.22 4.40 8.02
N MET A 9 4.14 4.87 8.86
CA MET A 9 5.57 4.61 8.68
C MET A 9 5.91 3.12 8.60
N LEU A 10 5.23 2.28 9.39
CA LEU A 10 5.46 0.83 9.41
C LEU A 10 5.05 0.14 8.09
N ASP A 11 4.09 0.69 7.34
CA ASP A 11 3.70 0.16 6.03
C ASP A 11 4.83 0.30 5.01
N LEU A 12 5.67 1.33 5.16
CA LEU A 12 6.84 1.55 4.31
C LEU A 12 8.07 0.82 4.85
N ILE A 13 8.37 1.00 6.15
CA ILE A 13 9.62 0.52 6.74
C ILE A 13 9.68 -1.01 6.82
N GLY A 14 8.55 -1.69 7.05
CA GLY A 14 8.52 -3.17 7.06
C GLY A 14 9.03 -3.78 5.75
N PRO A 15 8.41 -3.47 4.59
CA PRO A 15 8.92 -3.90 3.30
C PRO A 15 10.30 -3.34 2.97
N TYR A 16 10.60 -2.07 3.31
CA TYR A 16 11.91 -1.46 3.06
C TYR A 16 13.04 -2.27 3.72
N GLU A 17 12.93 -2.57 5.02
CA GLU A 17 13.94 -3.34 5.76
C GLU A 17 14.05 -4.78 5.24
N THR A 18 12.93 -5.35 4.77
CA THR A 18 12.93 -6.70 4.19
C THR A 18 13.66 -6.74 2.84
N LEU A 19 13.57 -5.67 2.05
CA LEU A 19 14.05 -5.66 0.66
C LEU A 19 15.45 -5.04 0.49
N ARG A 20 15.87 -4.12 1.36
CA ARG A 20 17.03 -3.25 1.12
C ARG A 20 18.39 -3.94 1.01
N GLU A 21 18.56 -5.12 1.60
CA GLU A 21 19.81 -5.90 1.50
C GLU A 21 19.92 -6.64 0.15
N HIS A 22 18.82 -6.75 -0.59
CA HIS A 22 18.74 -7.53 -1.83
C HIS A 22 18.38 -6.67 -3.05
N THR A 23 18.04 -5.40 -2.85
CA THR A 23 17.52 -4.50 -3.89
C THR A 23 18.03 -3.09 -3.71
N ASP A 24 18.08 -2.32 -4.80
CA ASP A 24 18.33 -0.89 -4.76
C ASP A 24 16.98 -0.15 -4.54
N VAL A 25 16.78 0.39 -3.35
CA VAL A 25 15.48 0.94 -2.93
C VAL A 25 15.46 2.45 -3.07
N HIS A 26 14.62 2.94 -3.98
CA HIS A 26 14.40 4.36 -4.22
C HIS A 26 13.16 4.85 -3.47
N LEU A 27 13.27 5.95 -2.74
CA LEU A 27 12.14 6.60 -2.05
C LEU A 27 11.76 7.86 -2.83
N LEU A 28 10.66 7.80 -3.58
CA LEU A 28 10.28 8.81 -4.56
C LEU A 28 9.03 9.59 -4.11
N HIS A 29 9.08 10.91 -4.19
CA HIS A 29 7.93 11.78 -3.92
C HIS A 29 7.98 13.06 -4.77
N THR A 30 6.96 13.92 -4.76
CA THR A 30 6.95 15.19 -5.53
C THR A 30 8.00 16.19 -5.03
N THR A 31 8.39 16.07 -3.76
CA THR A 31 9.42 16.86 -3.08
C THR A 31 10.35 15.97 -2.23
N THR A 32 11.59 16.43 -2.06
CA THR A 32 12.57 15.90 -1.08
C THR A 32 12.57 16.70 0.23
N ASP A 33 11.66 17.65 0.39
CA ASP A 33 11.45 18.35 1.66
C ASP A 33 10.88 17.39 2.72
N GLU A 34 11.03 17.78 3.99
CA GLU A 34 10.48 17.01 5.10
C GLU A 34 8.95 17.04 5.09
N PHE A 35 8.36 15.87 5.32
CA PHE A 35 6.96 15.69 5.66
C PHE A 35 6.82 14.69 6.81
N PHE A 36 5.62 14.56 7.36
CA PHE A 36 5.37 13.75 8.55
C PHE A 36 4.53 12.53 8.22
N SER A 37 4.83 11.41 8.87
CA SER A 37 3.95 10.25 8.94
C SER A 37 2.69 10.55 9.76
N ASP A 38 1.71 9.65 9.73
CA ASP A 38 0.47 9.77 10.51
C ASP A 38 0.65 9.71 12.03
N SER A 39 1.81 9.22 12.48
CA SER A 39 2.25 9.23 13.88
C SER A 39 3.06 10.48 14.26
N GLY A 40 3.31 11.37 13.30
CA GLY A 40 4.08 12.60 13.50
C GLY A 40 5.60 12.43 13.41
N ALA A 41 6.10 11.25 13.04
CA ALA A 41 7.53 11.08 12.80
C ALA A 41 7.94 11.72 11.45
N PRO A 42 9.03 12.50 11.41
CA PRO A 42 9.50 13.15 10.19
C PRO A 42 10.04 12.13 9.19
N PHE A 43 9.91 12.45 7.90
CA PHE A 43 10.31 11.62 6.79
C PHE A 43 10.76 12.48 5.61
N ARG A 44 11.71 11.98 4.81
CA ARG A 44 12.15 12.60 3.56
C ARG A 44 12.28 11.55 2.47
N ALA A 45 11.75 11.84 1.29
CA ALA A 45 12.06 11.09 0.08
C ALA A 45 13.52 11.32 -0.32
N THR A 46 14.14 10.33 -0.94
CA THR A 46 15.54 10.40 -1.40
C THR A 46 15.66 11.07 -2.76
N GLU A 47 14.60 11.02 -3.57
CA GLU A 47 14.57 11.52 -4.94
C GLU A 47 13.17 12.03 -5.31
N ARG A 48 13.09 12.94 -6.29
CA ARG A 48 11.83 13.45 -6.80
C ARG A 48 11.27 12.55 -7.90
N LEU A 49 9.95 12.45 -8.00
CA LEU A 49 9.27 11.72 -9.09
C LEU A 49 9.67 12.25 -10.48
N ALA A 50 9.95 13.54 -10.59
CA ALA A 50 10.38 14.18 -11.84
C ALA A 50 11.78 13.75 -12.31
N ASP A 51 12.63 13.30 -11.39
CA ASP A 51 14.02 12.89 -11.65
C ASP A 51 14.15 11.35 -11.75
N ALA A 52 13.07 10.63 -11.43
CA ALA A 52 13.02 9.19 -11.36
C ALA A 52 13.34 8.49 -12.69
N ALA A 53 13.95 7.31 -12.59
CA ALA A 53 14.26 6.48 -13.74
C ALA A 53 13.00 6.09 -14.55
N ASP A 54 13.23 5.75 -15.83
CA ASP A 54 12.15 5.31 -16.72
C ASP A 54 11.59 3.94 -16.35
N HIS A 55 12.37 3.11 -15.68
CA HIS A 55 12.05 1.72 -15.37
C HIS A 55 12.42 1.35 -13.93
N TYR A 56 11.51 0.65 -13.26
CA TYR A 56 11.70 0.02 -11.96
C TYR A 56 11.14 -1.40 -12.01
N ASP A 57 11.82 -2.36 -11.41
CA ASP A 57 11.30 -3.73 -11.30
C ASP A 57 10.06 -3.79 -10.39
N VAL A 58 10.04 -2.99 -9.32
CA VAL A 58 8.95 -2.97 -8.34
C VAL A 58 8.44 -1.55 -8.14
N ILE A 59 7.15 -1.35 -8.33
CA ILE A 59 6.42 -0.19 -7.81
C ILE A 59 5.75 -0.60 -6.50
N PHE A 60 5.95 0.21 -5.47
CA PHE A 60 5.41 -0.03 -4.13
C PHE A 60 4.76 1.23 -3.55
N VAL A 61 3.55 1.10 -3.02
CA VAL A 61 2.82 2.18 -2.33
C VAL A 61 2.40 1.76 -0.91
N PRO A 62 2.81 2.48 0.15
CA PRO A 62 2.37 2.22 1.53
C PRO A 62 0.94 2.73 1.75
N GLY A 63 0.33 2.39 2.89
CA GLY A 63 -0.91 3.00 3.36
C GLY A 63 -0.69 4.16 4.34
N GLY A 64 -1.79 4.57 4.97
CA GLY A 64 -1.81 5.59 6.02
C GLY A 64 -2.94 6.60 5.90
N ASN A 65 -3.05 7.48 6.89
CA ASN A 65 -4.11 8.49 6.94
C ASN A 65 -4.06 9.47 5.74
N GLY A 66 -2.89 9.67 5.14
CA GLY A 66 -2.69 10.47 3.93
C GLY A 66 -3.11 9.81 2.61
N THR A 67 -3.62 8.57 2.64
CA THR A 67 -3.97 7.80 1.41
C THR A 67 -4.88 8.58 0.49
N ALA A 68 -5.93 9.23 1.03
CA ALA A 68 -6.90 9.93 0.20
C ALA A 68 -6.34 11.22 -0.43
N ASP A 69 -5.30 11.82 0.15
CA ASP A 69 -4.61 12.97 -0.43
C ASP A 69 -3.64 12.51 -1.51
N ALA A 70 -2.91 11.40 -1.29
CA ALA A 70 -2.08 10.77 -2.31
C ALA A 70 -2.89 10.33 -3.54
N MET A 71 -4.14 9.89 -3.35
CA MET A 71 -5.07 9.59 -4.45
C MET A 71 -5.45 10.83 -5.28
N ARG A 72 -5.38 12.02 -4.70
CA ARG A 72 -5.73 13.31 -5.33
C ARG A 72 -4.51 14.03 -5.91
N ASP A 73 -3.30 13.62 -5.55
CA ASP A 73 -2.07 14.20 -6.08
C ASP A 73 -1.89 13.75 -7.55
N PRO A 74 -2.02 14.68 -8.52
CA PRO A 74 -1.94 14.32 -9.93
C PRO A 74 -0.54 13.83 -10.35
N GLU A 75 0.53 14.31 -9.70
CA GLU A 75 1.90 13.88 -10.03
C GLU A 75 2.14 12.44 -9.56
N VAL A 76 1.65 12.09 -8.36
CA VAL A 76 1.72 10.72 -7.85
C VAL A 76 0.91 9.77 -8.73
N ILE A 77 -0.33 10.15 -9.07
CA ILE A 77 -1.22 9.29 -9.87
C ILE A 77 -0.72 9.12 -11.30
N ASP A 78 -0.25 10.19 -11.94
CA ASP A 78 0.32 10.12 -13.29
C ASP A 78 1.60 9.27 -13.32
N PHE A 79 2.47 9.44 -12.31
CA PHE A 79 3.66 8.61 -12.18
C PHE A 79 3.29 7.13 -12.08
N LEU A 80 2.36 6.77 -11.20
CA LEU A 80 1.90 5.39 -11.01
C LEU A 80 1.26 4.83 -12.29
N ALA A 81 0.35 5.57 -12.91
CA ALA A 81 -0.33 5.14 -14.14
C ALA A 81 0.66 4.93 -15.31
N THR A 82 1.74 5.72 -15.36
CA THR A 82 2.73 5.68 -16.45
C THR A 82 3.88 4.70 -16.20
N ARG A 83 4.27 4.48 -14.93
CA ARG A 83 5.38 3.59 -14.56
C ARG A 83 4.89 2.19 -14.17
N GLY A 84 3.74 2.08 -13.53
CA GLY A 84 3.14 0.82 -13.08
C GLY A 84 3.02 -0.25 -14.16
N PRO A 85 2.48 0.05 -15.37
CA PRO A 85 2.34 -0.96 -16.43
C PRO A 85 3.67 -1.51 -16.97
N ARG A 86 4.79 -0.82 -16.71
CA ARG A 86 6.14 -1.22 -17.14
C ARG A 86 6.93 -1.94 -16.05
N ALA A 87 6.44 -1.96 -14.82
CA ALA A 87 7.10 -2.62 -13.70
C ALA A 87 6.90 -4.13 -13.74
N ARG A 88 7.91 -4.89 -13.32
CA ARG A 88 7.79 -6.35 -13.18
C ARG A 88 6.76 -6.70 -12.11
N TYR A 89 6.65 -5.93 -11.03
CA TYR A 89 5.64 -6.06 -9.98
C TYR A 89 5.00 -4.71 -9.60
N VAL A 90 3.69 -4.71 -9.44
CA VAL A 90 2.91 -3.57 -8.91
C VAL A 90 2.38 -3.96 -7.54
N THR A 91 2.80 -3.23 -6.52
CA THR A 91 2.66 -3.70 -5.14
C THR A 91 2.23 -2.61 -4.17
N SER A 92 1.62 -3.02 -3.07
CA SER A 92 1.23 -2.10 -1.99
C SER A 92 1.03 -2.84 -0.68
N VAL A 93 1.05 -2.09 0.41
CA VAL A 93 0.61 -2.56 1.73
C VAL A 93 -0.53 -1.68 2.22
N CYS A 94 -1.46 -2.27 2.98
CA CYS A 94 -2.54 -1.57 3.66
C CYS A 94 -3.38 -0.78 2.65
N THR A 95 -3.73 0.46 2.98
CA THR A 95 -4.53 1.35 2.13
C THR A 95 -3.80 1.86 0.90
N GLY A 96 -2.51 1.55 0.71
CA GLY A 96 -1.77 1.87 -0.52
C GLY A 96 -2.35 1.23 -1.78
N SER A 97 -3.05 0.10 -1.62
CA SER A 97 -3.83 -0.53 -2.69
C SER A 97 -4.92 0.39 -3.25
N LEU A 98 -5.49 1.29 -2.44
CA LEU A 98 -6.48 2.26 -2.92
C LEU A 98 -5.83 3.33 -3.82
N VAL A 99 -4.58 3.71 -3.55
CA VAL A 99 -3.81 4.61 -4.42
C VAL A 99 -3.50 3.93 -5.76
N LEU A 100 -3.08 2.66 -5.73
CA LEU A 100 -2.90 1.87 -6.96
C LEU A 100 -4.21 1.76 -7.76
N GLY A 101 -5.33 1.52 -7.08
CA GLY A 101 -6.66 1.50 -7.68
C GLY A 101 -7.04 2.84 -8.31
N ALA A 102 -6.79 3.96 -7.62
CA ALA A 102 -7.02 5.31 -8.13
C ALA A 102 -6.17 5.65 -9.38
N ALA A 103 -5.01 5.00 -9.53
CA ALA A 103 -4.15 5.05 -10.71
C ALA A 103 -4.55 4.04 -11.82
N GLY A 104 -5.63 3.28 -11.64
CA GLY A 104 -6.13 2.30 -12.61
C GLY A 104 -5.33 0.99 -12.66
N LEU A 105 -4.44 0.74 -11.69
CA LEU A 105 -3.51 -0.40 -11.75
C LEU A 105 -4.12 -1.71 -11.24
N LEU A 106 -5.31 -1.67 -10.63
CA LEU A 106 -5.99 -2.82 -10.02
C LEU A 106 -7.34 -3.18 -10.67
N ASP A 107 -7.69 -2.59 -11.82
CA ASP A 107 -8.96 -2.88 -12.49
C ASP A 107 -9.06 -4.36 -12.89
N GLY A 108 -10.06 -5.06 -12.36
CA GLY A 108 -10.30 -6.49 -12.56
C GLY A 108 -9.38 -7.43 -11.76
N TYR A 109 -8.37 -6.93 -11.04
CA TYR A 109 -7.43 -7.76 -10.28
C TYR A 109 -7.93 -8.03 -8.86
N ARG A 110 -7.65 -9.23 -8.34
CA ARG A 110 -7.77 -9.53 -6.92
C ARG A 110 -6.76 -8.72 -6.12
N ALA A 111 -7.23 -8.06 -5.08
CA ALA A 111 -6.37 -7.30 -4.17
C ALA A 111 -6.87 -7.40 -2.71
N THR A 112 -5.96 -7.19 -1.77
CA THR A 112 -6.26 -6.95 -0.36
C THR A 112 -5.81 -5.53 0.03
N THR A 113 -6.25 -5.10 1.21
CA THR A 113 -5.96 -3.78 1.79
C THR A 113 -6.06 -3.87 3.31
N HIS A 114 -6.07 -2.75 4.02
CA HIS A 114 -6.43 -2.76 5.43
C HIS A 114 -7.83 -3.35 5.63
N TRP A 115 -8.03 -4.21 6.64
CA TRP A 115 -9.29 -4.96 6.81
C TRP A 115 -10.53 -4.05 6.92
N SER A 116 -10.36 -2.83 7.48
CA SER A 116 -11.45 -1.87 7.62
C SER A 116 -11.78 -1.11 6.33
N MET A 117 -10.96 -1.27 5.29
CA MET A 117 -11.07 -0.59 4.00
C MET A 117 -11.28 -1.59 2.84
N LEU A 118 -11.43 -2.89 3.13
CA LEU A 118 -11.56 -3.93 2.10
C LEU A 118 -12.75 -3.68 1.17
N ASP A 119 -13.87 -3.21 1.71
CA ASP A 119 -15.08 -2.91 0.96
C ASP A 119 -14.96 -1.67 0.07
N ALA A 120 -13.86 -0.90 0.19
CA ALA A 120 -13.59 0.24 -0.69
C ALA A 120 -12.87 -0.17 -1.99
N LEU A 121 -12.26 -1.36 -2.07
CA LEU A 121 -11.55 -1.83 -3.27
C LEU A 121 -12.42 -1.87 -4.54
N PRO A 122 -13.69 -2.34 -4.50
CA PRO A 122 -14.58 -2.31 -5.67
C PRO A 122 -14.78 -0.91 -6.27
N LEU A 123 -14.68 0.15 -5.46
CA LEU A 123 -14.79 1.53 -5.95
C LEU A 123 -13.67 1.90 -6.94
N PHE A 124 -12.60 1.10 -6.97
CA PHE A 124 -11.44 1.28 -7.83
C PHE A 124 -11.23 0.10 -8.79
N GLY A 125 -12.29 -0.68 -9.07
CA GLY A 125 -12.27 -1.79 -10.03
C GLY A 125 -11.63 -3.08 -9.52
N ALA A 126 -11.06 -3.08 -8.31
CA ALA A 126 -10.40 -4.26 -7.74
C ALA A 126 -11.41 -5.26 -7.15
N VAL A 127 -11.08 -6.55 -7.23
CA VAL A 127 -11.86 -7.64 -6.62
C VAL A 127 -11.37 -7.86 -5.18
N PRO A 128 -12.15 -7.49 -4.15
CA PRO A 128 -11.71 -7.55 -2.76
C PRO A 128 -11.47 -9.00 -2.32
N THR A 129 -10.27 -9.28 -1.82
CA THR A 129 -9.86 -10.62 -1.39
C THR A 129 -9.32 -10.56 0.04
N GLN A 130 -10.00 -11.22 0.98
CA GLN A 130 -9.65 -11.19 2.41
C GLN A 130 -8.50 -12.17 2.75
N GLN A 131 -7.28 -11.84 2.36
CA GLN A 131 -6.05 -12.56 2.73
C GLN A 131 -4.99 -11.57 3.25
N ARG A 132 -3.99 -12.09 3.98
CA ARG A 132 -2.90 -11.26 4.51
C ARG A 132 -2.01 -10.70 3.40
N VAL A 133 -1.74 -11.51 2.39
CA VAL A 133 -1.10 -11.11 1.12
C VAL A 133 -1.89 -11.76 -0.02
N VAL A 134 -2.13 -11.01 -1.08
CA VAL A 134 -2.82 -11.46 -2.29
C VAL A 134 -1.90 -11.27 -3.47
N ILE A 135 -1.71 -12.33 -4.25
CA ILE A 135 -0.98 -12.33 -5.52
C ILE A 135 -2.00 -12.59 -6.63
N ASP A 136 -2.05 -11.70 -7.62
CA ASP A 136 -2.82 -11.87 -8.86
C ASP A 136 -1.98 -11.40 -10.06
N GLY A 137 -1.43 -12.35 -10.80
CA GLY A 137 -0.42 -12.07 -11.82
C GLY A 137 0.78 -11.34 -11.20
N ASN A 138 1.07 -10.13 -11.68
CA ASN A 138 2.15 -9.29 -11.14
C ASN A 138 1.67 -8.24 -10.11
N ARG A 139 0.42 -8.33 -9.64
CA ARG A 139 -0.09 -7.51 -8.55
C ARG A 139 0.08 -8.25 -7.24
N ILE A 140 0.85 -7.68 -6.31
CA ILE A 140 1.08 -8.26 -4.98
C ILE A 140 0.69 -7.22 -3.93
N THR A 141 -0.41 -7.48 -3.22
CA THR A 141 -0.95 -6.56 -2.23
C THR A 141 -0.92 -7.18 -0.84
N GLY A 142 -0.41 -6.44 0.14
CA GLY A 142 -0.41 -6.79 1.56
C GLY A 142 -1.56 -6.11 2.30
N GLY A 143 -2.09 -6.80 3.31
CA GLY A 143 -3.15 -6.30 4.17
C GLY A 143 -2.68 -5.20 5.12
N GLY A 144 -3.27 -5.12 6.31
CA GLY A 144 -2.97 -4.04 7.26
C GLY A 144 -1.55 -4.07 7.83
N VAL A 145 -0.87 -2.92 7.75
CA VAL A 145 0.33 -2.52 8.51
C VAL A 145 1.45 -3.55 8.56
N THR A 146 1.43 -4.45 9.55
CA THR A 146 2.48 -5.46 9.74
C THR A 146 2.52 -6.51 8.63
N ALA A 147 1.48 -6.60 7.81
CA ALA A 147 1.48 -7.43 6.61
C ALA A 147 2.62 -7.07 5.64
N GLY A 148 3.22 -5.87 5.76
CA GLY A 148 4.34 -5.45 4.95
C GLY A 148 5.60 -6.31 5.08
N ILE A 149 5.86 -6.89 6.26
CA ILE A 149 7.04 -7.76 6.44
C ILE A 149 6.82 -9.10 5.71
N ASP A 150 5.67 -9.74 5.92
CA ASP A 150 5.33 -10.99 5.20
C ASP A 150 5.25 -10.78 3.69
N PHE A 151 4.69 -9.64 3.26
CA PHE A 151 4.68 -9.22 1.87
C PHE A 151 6.11 -9.11 1.32
N GLY A 152 7.04 -8.48 2.04
CA GLY A 152 8.43 -8.34 1.62
C GLY A 152 9.11 -9.69 1.43
N LEU A 153 8.91 -10.63 2.37
CA LEU A 153 9.47 -11.98 2.28
C LEU A 153 8.91 -12.76 1.09
N ILE A 154 7.59 -12.67 0.85
CA ILE A 154 6.94 -13.25 -0.33
C ILE A 154 7.50 -12.64 -1.61
N LEU A 155 7.65 -11.30 -1.67
CA LEU A 155 8.17 -10.63 -2.84
C LEU A 155 9.63 -11.01 -3.13
N LEU A 156 10.47 -11.21 -2.11
CA LEU A 156 11.83 -11.73 -2.31
C LEU A 156 11.81 -13.12 -2.97
N ALA A 157 10.94 -14.01 -2.50
CA ALA A 157 10.79 -15.34 -3.08
C ALA A 157 10.33 -15.30 -4.55
N GLU A 158 9.43 -14.36 -4.89
CA GLU A 158 8.96 -14.14 -6.26
C GLU A 158 10.03 -13.52 -7.18
N MET A 159 10.86 -12.62 -6.64
CA MET A 159 11.88 -11.92 -7.42
C MET A 159 13.12 -12.77 -7.66
N PHE A 160 13.53 -13.55 -6.64
CA PHE A 160 14.77 -14.31 -6.60
C PHE A 160 14.50 -15.81 -6.42
N ASP A 161 14.38 -16.26 -5.17
CA ASP A 161 14.12 -17.64 -4.77
C ASP A 161 13.73 -17.74 -3.28
N GLU A 162 13.25 -18.91 -2.87
CA GLU A 162 12.84 -19.19 -1.49
C GLU A 162 14.01 -19.09 -0.50
N GLU A 163 15.24 -19.40 -0.93
CA GLU A 163 16.43 -19.36 -0.07
C GLU A 163 16.75 -17.93 0.35
N THR A 164 16.70 -16.99 -0.58
CA THR A 164 16.85 -15.55 -0.35
C THR A 164 15.84 -15.03 0.66
N ALA A 165 14.55 -15.41 0.50
CA ALA A 165 13.52 -15.02 1.45
C ALA A 165 13.77 -15.59 2.87
N ARG A 166 14.22 -16.84 2.98
CA ARG A 166 14.57 -17.45 4.27
C ARG A 166 15.78 -16.78 4.93
N TYR A 167 16.79 -16.38 4.15
CA TYR A 167 17.92 -15.62 4.66
C TYR A 167 17.50 -14.25 5.19
N ALA A 168 16.66 -13.52 4.44
CA ALA A 168 16.11 -12.25 4.91
C ALA A 168 15.29 -12.42 6.20
N GLN A 169 14.44 -13.46 6.27
CA GLN A 169 13.68 -13.77 7.47
C GLN A 169 14.58 -14.01 8.69
N LEU A 170 15.66 -14.78 8.51
CA LEU A 170 16.62 -15.06 9.58
C LEU A 170 17.42 -13.82 9.98
N LEU A 171 17.87 -13.01 9.02
CA LEU A 171 18.61 -11.78 9.29
C LEU A 171 17.81 -10.77 10.11
N LEU A 172 16.50 -10.68 9.83
CA LEU A 172 15.57 -9.83 10.58
C LEU A 172 15.14 -10.42 11.92
N GLU A 173 15.52 -11.68 12.21
CA GLU A 173 14.98 -12.47 13.33
C GLU A 173 13.44 -12.43 13.35
N TYR A 174 12.82 -12.55 12.17
CA TYR A 174 11.37 -12.44 12.04
C TYR A 174 10.68 -13.74 12.48
N ASP A 175 10.55 -13.87 13.81
CA ASP A 175 9.88 -14.95 14.54
C ASP A 175 8.81 -14.37 15.49
N PRO A 176 7.68 -13.87 14.95
CA PRO A 176 6.73 -13.08 15.71
C PRO A 176 5.97 -13.92 16.75
N HIS A 177 5.95 -13.43 18.00
CA HIS A 177 5.18 -14.00 19.12
C HIS A 177 4.21 -12.95 19.71
N PRO A 178 3.07 -12.66 19.04
CA PRO A 178 2.15 -11.63 19.51
C PRO A 178 1.60 -11.95 20.91
N PRO A 179 1.61 -10.99 21.86
CA PRO A 179 1.13 -11.23 23.22
C PRO A 179 -0.41 -11.30 23.34
N PHE A 180 -1.13 -10.96 22.28
CA PHE A 180 -2.59 -10.99 22.22
C PHE A 180 -3.07 -11.54 20.86
N ASP A 181 -4.14 -12.32 20.88
CA ASP A 181 -4.85 -12.75 19.66
C ASP A 181 -5.92 -11.72 19.28
N SER A 182 -5.51 -10.56 18.78
CA SER A 182 -6.43 -9.49 18.37
C SER A 182 -6.02 -8.76 17.09
N GLY A 183 -5.13 -9.37 16.31
CA GLY A 183 -4.67 -8.84 15.02
C GLY A 183 -5.69 -9.00 13.88
N SER A 184 -6.84 -9.67 14.12
CA SER A 184 -7.89 -9.87 13.14
C SER A 184 -9.26 -9.50 13.70
N PRO A 185 -10.17 -8.90 12.90
CA PRO A 185 -11.56 -8.69 13.33
C PRO A 185 -12.29 -10.00 13.64
N ARG A 186 -11.76 -11.16 13.22
CA ARG A 186 -12.32 -12.49 13.52
C ARG A 186 -11.90 -13.05 14.88
N SER A 187 -10.79 -12.59 15.45
CA SER A 187 -10.26 -13.10 16.73
C SER A 187 -10.42 -12.14 17.91
N THR A 188 -10.97 -10.94 17.70
CA THR A 188 -11.16 -9.92 18.74
C THR A 188 -12.62 -9.58 19.02
N SER A 189 -12.86 -8.73 20.03
CA SER A 189 -14.22 -8.34 20.44
C SER A 189 -14.88 -7.40 19.41
N ARG A 190 -16.21 -7.47 19.30
CA ARG A 190 -16.99 -6.55 18.45
C ARG A 190 -16.78 -5.08 18.81
N GLN A 191 -16.59 -4.79 20.10
CA GLN A 191 -16.33 -3.44 20.59
C GLN A 191 -14.96 -2.93 20.09
N ALA A 192 -13.93 -3.77 20.12
CA ALA A 192 -12.62 -3.42 19.58
C ALA A 192 -12.69 -3.15 18.06
N VAL A 193 -13.38 -4.02 17.30
CA VAL A 193 -13.62 -3.83 15.87
C VAL A 193 -14.33 -2.50 15.59
N GLN A 194 -15.40 -2.20 16.34
CA GLN A 194 -16.17 -0.97 16.17
C GLN A 194 -15.34 0.27 16.45
N ARG A 195 -14.52 0.26 17.51
CA ARG A 195 -13.63 1.37 17.85
C ARG A 195 -12.63 1.68 16.74
N VAL A 196 -12.07 0.65 16.10
CA VAL A 196 -11.15 0.87 14.97
C VAL A 196 -11.90 1.38 13.74
N ARG A 197 -13.11 0.89 13.47
CA ARG A 197 -13.94 1.43 12.37
C ARG A 197 -14.25 2.91 12.55
N GLU A 198 -14.59 3.34 13.76
CA GLU A 198 -14.81 4.76 14.07
C GLU A 198 -13.55 5.61 13.85
N TYR A 199 -12.38 5.07 14.21
CA TYR A 199 -11.10 5.73 13.96
C TYR A 199 -10.80 5.89 12.46
N VAL A 200 -11.09 4.87 11.65
CA VAL A 200 -10.80 4.87 10.19
C VAL A 200 -11.90 5.55 9.36
N ALA A 201 -13.11 5.75 9.91
CA ALA A 201 -14.26 6.30 9.18
C ALA A 201 -13.97 7.59 8.37
N PRO A 202 -13.19 8.58 8.88
CA PRO A 202 -12.87 9.77 8.09
C PRO A 202 -12.14 9.48 6.77
N LEU A 203 -11.26 8.46 6.76
CA LEU A 203 -10.55 8.05 5.55
C LEU A 203 -11.51 7.43 4.52
N LEU A 204 -12.39 6.53 4.96
CA LEU A 204 -13.40 5.91 4.09
C LEU A 204 -14.28 6.97 3.42
N THR A 205 -14.81 7.91 4.19
CA THR A 205 -15.59 9.04 3.67
C THR A 205 -14.79 9.85 2.64
N SER A 206 -13.48 10.04 2.84
CA SER A 206 -12.64 10.76 1.89
C SER A 206 -12.44 10.01 0.57
N CYS A 207 -12.30 8.68 0.62
CA CYS A 207 -12.22 7.81 -0.56
C CYS A 207 -13.54 7.78 -1.35
N GLU A 208 -14.68 7.68 -0.66
CA GLU A 208 -16.01 7.72 -1.30
C GLU A 208 -16.26 9.06 -2.02
N ARG A 209 -15.87 10.18 -1.41
CA ARG A 209 -15.94 11.51 -2.05
C ARG A 209 -15.09 11.57 -3.31
N PHE A 210 -13.85 11.05 -3.27
CA PHE A 210 -12.97 11.03 -4.44
C PHE A 210 -13.62 10.33 -5.65
N VAL A 211 -14.25 9.18 -5.41
CA VAL A 211 -14.92 8.40 -6.47
C VAL A 211 -16.13 9.15 -7.01
N THR A 212 -16.91 9.79 -6.14
CA THR A 212 -18.07 10.60 -6.53
C THR A 212 -17.66 11.81 -7.37
N GLU A 213 -16.58 12.49 -7.00
CA GLU A 213 -16.02 13.65 -7.71
C GLU A 213 -15.47 13.27 -9.09
N LYS A 214 -14.77 12.13 -9.22
CA LYS A 214 -14.31 11.62 -10.52
C LYS A 214 -15.45 11.08 -11.39
N GLY A 215 -16.45 10.43 -10.79
CA GLY A 215 -17.59 9.82 -11.48
C GLY A 215 -18.64 10.82 -11.98
N GLY A 216 -18.72 12.01 -11.37
CA GLY A 216 -19.62 13.10 -11.78
C GLY A 216 -19.30 13.76 -13.13
N GLY A 217 -18.28 13.28 -13.85
CA GLY A 217 -17.86 13.78 -15.16
C GLY A 217 -18.68 13.28 -16.35
N THR A 218 -19.48 12.22 -16.23
CA THR A 218 -20.38 11.75 -17.32
C THR A 218 -21.39 10.74 -16.80
N ALA A 219 -22.66 11.14 -16.67
CA ALA A 219 -23.85 10.30 -16.83
C ALA A 219 -25.13 11.11 -16.53
N GLU A 220 -25.52 12.02 -17.43
CA GLU A 220 -26.96 12.19 -17.68
C GLU A 220 -27.41 10.92 -18.40
N TYR A 221 -28.16 10.06 -17.73
CA TYR A 221 -29.01 9.09 -18.39
C TYR A 221 -30.44 9.63 -18.38
N SER A 222 -30.89 10.04 -19.57
CA SER A 222 -32.31 10.22 -19.93
C SER A 222 -33.01 8.88 -20.07
#